data_AF-A0A2P9EKP6-F1
#
_entry.id   AF-A0A2P9EKP6-F1
#
_cell.length_a   1.000
_cell.length_b   1.000
_cell.length_c   1.000
_cell.angle_alpha   90.00
_cell.angle_beta   90.00
_cell.angle_gamma   90.00
#
_symmetry.space_group_name_H-M   'P 1'
#
loop_
_entity.id
_entity.type
_entity.pdbx_description
1 polymer ?
#
loop_
_entity_poly.entity_id
_entity_poly.type
_entity_poly.pdbx_seq_one_letter_code
_entity_poly.pdbx_strand_id
1 'polypeptide(L)'
;MQFVPSVFSGDKHESRSERYTYIPTINIINKLRDEGFQPFFACQSRVRDLGRREYSKHMLRLRREGHINGQEVPEIILLNSHDGSSSYQMIPGIFRFVCTNGLVCGNNFGEIRVPHKGDIVGQVIEGAYEVLGVFDKVTDNMEAMKEIHLNSDEQHLFGRAALMVRYEDENKTPVTPEQIITPRRREDKQNDLWTTWQRVQENMIKGGLSGRSASGKNTRTRAITGIDGDIRINKALWVIAEQFRKWKS
;
A
#
# COMPACT_ATOMS: atom_id res chain seq x y z
N MET A 1 -6.94 11.39 -15.67
CA MET A 1 -5.46 11.34 -15.62
C MET A 1 -5.01 12.06 -14.35
N GLN A 2 -4.37 11.37 -13.41
CA GLN A 2 -3.87 12.00 -12.19
C GLN A 2 -2.45 12.50 -12.47
N PHE A 3 -2.25 13.82 -12.47
CA PHE A 3 -0.95 14.42 -12.76
C PHE A 3 -0.08 14.41 -11.49
N VAL A 4 1.14 13.87 -11.61
CA VAL A 4 2.11 13.72 -10.51
C VAL A 4 3.36 14.52 -10.88
N PRO A 5 3.32 15.87 -10.78
CA PRO A 5 4.42 16.73 -11.21
C PRO A 5 5.75 16.39 -10.54
N SER A 6 5.72 15.87 -9.31
CA SER A 6 6.98 15.62 -8.60
C SER A 6 7.87 14.57 -9.24
N VAL A 7 7.31 13.64 -10.00
CA VAL A 7 8.08 12.64 -10.76
C VAL A 7 8.95 13.27 -11.84
N PHE A 8 8.52 14.43 -12.35
CA PHE A 8 9.15 15.18 -13.44
C PHE A 8 9.86 16.44 -12.97
N SER A 9 9.98 16.67 -11.66
CA SER A 9 10.81 17.78 -11.15
C SER A 9 12.18 17.72 -11.79
N GLY A 10 12.79 18.86 -12.10
CA GLY A 10 14.15 18.94 -12.64
C GLY A 10 15.25 19.03 -11.59
N ASP A 11 14.89 19.30 -10.33
CA ASP A 11 15.84 19.45 -9.22
C ASP A 11 15.21 19.04 -7.87
N LYS A 12 16.01 19.08 -6.79
CA LYS A 12 15.55 19.01 -5.39
C LYS A 12 14.99 20.35 -4.92
N HIS A 13 14.20 20.33 -3.85
CA HIS A 13 13.72 21.56 -3.23
C HIS A 13 14.89 22.35 -2.63
N GLU A 14 14.87 23.69 -2.71
CA GLU A 14 15.91 24.60 -2.20
C GLU A 14 16.31 24.35 -0.74
N SER A 15 15.39 23.82 0.07
CA SER A 15 15.63 23.44 1.46
C SER A 15 16.61 22.26 1.65
N ARG A 16 17.11 21.65 0.57
CA ARG A 16 17.97 20.47 0.61
C ARG A 16 19.44 20.85 0.46
N SER A 17 20.26 20.36 1.39
CA SER A 17 21.70 20.61 1.39
C SER A 17 22.41 19.99 0.18
N GLU A 18 23.64 20.41 -0.09
CA GLU A 18 24.50 19.86 -1.14
C GLU A 18 24.73 18.34 -1.01
N ARG A 19 24.70 17.81 0.22
CA ARG A 19 24.83 16.37 0.49
C ARG A 19 23.66 15.54 -0.04
N TYR A 20 22.51 16.17 -0.30
CA TYR A 20 21.36 15.50 -0.91
C TYR A 20 21.65 15.30 -2.39
N THR A 21 21.83 14.04 -2.78
CA THR A 21 22.00 13.64 -4.18
C THR A 21 20.63 13.56 -4.83
N TYR A 22 20.36 14.51 -5.72
CA TYR A 22 19.12 14.53 -6.48
C TYR A 22 19.22 13.62 -7.69
N ILE A 23 18.21 12.79 -7.89
CA ILE A 23 17.99 12.04 -9.13
C ILE A 23 16.52 12.22 -9.51
N PRO A 24 16.20 12.63 -10.74
CA PRO A 24 14.83 12.67 -11.22
C PRO A 24 14.18 11.30 -11.12
N THR A 25 12.98 11.24 -10.56
CA THR A 25 12.27 9.95 -10.44
C THR A 25 11.98 9.33 -11.82
N ILE A 26 11.81 10.15 -12.86
CA ILE A 26 11.69 9.66 -14.24
C ILE A 26 12.91 8.84 -14.72
N ASN A 27 14.13 9.17 -14.27
CA ASN A 27 15.33 8.40 -14.64
C ASN A 27 15.29 7.01 -14.01
N ILE A 28 14.86 6.92 -12.76
CA ILE A 28 14.63 5.66 -12.06
C ILE A 28 13.55 4.84 -12.77
N ILE A 29 12.43 5.47 -13.14
CA ILE A 29 11.34 4.78 -13.86
C ILE A 29 11.83 4.24 -15.21
N ASN A 30 12.61 5.01 -15.97
CA ASN A 30 13.16 4.55 -17.24
C ASN A 30 14.09 3.35 -17.05
N LYS A 31 14.92 3.33 -15.99
CA LYS A 31 15.73 2.15 -15.67
C LYS A 31 14.89 0.94 -15.28
N LEU A 32 13.84 1.13 -14.48
CA LEU A 32 12.93 0.04 -14.15
C LEU A 32 12.17 -0.49 -15.39
N ARG A 33 11.92 0.36 -16.38
CA ARG A 33 11.36 -0.07 -17.67
C ARG A 33 12.31 -0.94 -18.47
N ASP A 34 13.60 -0.60 -18.48
CA ASP A 34 14.63 -1.45 -19.11
C ASP A 34 14.64 -2.85 -18.47
N GLU A 35 14.30 -2.94 -17.17
CA GLU A 35 14.13 -4.19 -16.41
C GLU A 35 12.73 -4.83 -16.54
N GLY A 36 11.88 -4.31 -17.43
CA GLY A 36 10.56 -4.85 -17.73
C GLY A 36 9.45 -4.44 -16.77
N PHE A 37 9.64 -3.42 -15.92
CA PHE A 37 8.60 -2.86 -15.06
C PHE A 37 7.94 -1.63 -15.68
N GLN A 38 6.61 -1.61 -15.70
CA GLN A 38 5.82 -0.49 -16.20
C GLN A 38 4.99 0.15 -15.08
N PRO A 39 4.86 1.48 -15.03
CA PRO A 39 4.00 2.16 -14.07
C PRO A 39 2.52 2.01 -14.43
N PHE A 40 1.70 1.56 -13.49
CA PHE A 40 0.24 1.39 -13.64
C PHE A 40 -0.58 2.38 -12.81
N PHE A 41 0.02 2.95 -11.77
CA PHE A 41 -0.62 3.95 -10.91
C PHE A 41 0.42 4.95 -10.41
N ALA A 42 0.00 6.21 -10.25
CA ALA A 42 0.81 7.23 -9.62
C ALA A 42 -0.07 8.20 -8.83
N CYS A 43 0.40 8.62 -7.66
CA CYS A 43 -0.21 9.70 -6.89
C CYS A 43 0.86 10.51 -6.16
N GLN A 44 0.48 11.69 -5.67
CA GLN A 44 1.32 12.49 -4.78
C GLN A 44 0.52 13.06 -3.63
N SER A 45 1.24 13.33 -2.54
CA SER A 45 0.73 14.05 -1.39
C SER A 45 0.25 15.44 -1.79
N ARG A 46 -0.91 15.82 -1.26
CA ARG A 46 -1.41 17.19 -1.40
C ARG A 46 -0.66 18.08 -0.42
N VAL A 47 -0.08 19.16 -0.93
CA VAL A 47 0.60 20.18 -0.13
C VAL A 47 -0.20 21.49 -0.20
N ARG A 48 -0.20 22.23 0.91
CA ARG A 48 -0.82 23.58 0.96
C ARG A 48 0.08 24.64 0.32
N ASP A 49 1.39 24.49 0.53
CA ASP A 49 2.40 25.34 -0.07
C ASP A 49 2.66 24.91 -1.52
N LEU A 50 2.36 25.81 -2.46
CA LEU A 50 2.52 25.54 -3.89
C LEU A 50 3.98 25.39 -4.30
N GLY A 51 4.93 26.05 -3.61
CA GLY A 51 6.36 25.93 -3.88
C GLY A 51 6.90 24.52 -3.63
N ARG A 52 6.20 23.74 -2.80
CA ARG A 52 6.56 22.34 -2.49
C ARG A 52 5.87 21.30 -3.38
N ARG A 53 4.95 21.73 -4.25
CA ARG A 53 4.09 20.80 -5.02
C ARG A 53 4.88 19.88 -5.95
N GLU A 54 5.96 20.39 -6.52
CA GLU A 54 6.84 19.64 -7.42
C GLU A 54 7.85 18.77 -6.68
N TYR A 55 7.92 18.87 -5.35
CA TYR A 55 8.91 18.13 -4.55
C TYR A 55 8.26 17.19 -3.54
N SER A 56 6.93 17.27 -3.43
CA SER A 56 6.13 16.51 -2.48
C SER A 56 6.29 15.00 -2.68
N LYS A 57 6.11 14.25 -1.58
CA LYS A 57 6.08 12.80 -1.58
C LYS A 57 5.12 12.26 -2.65
N HIS A 58 5.61 11.32 -3.45
CA HIS A 58 4.85 10.66 -4.48
C HIS A 58 5.02 9.14 -4.41
N MET A 59 4.02 8.43 -4.90
CA MET A 59 3.95 6.98 -4.97
C MET A 59 3.71 6.57 -6.42
N LEU A 60 4.46 5.58 -6.89
CA LEU A 60 4.16 4.85 -8.11
C LEU A 60 3.95 3.38 -7.79
N ARG A 61 3.05 2.72 -8.51
CA ARG A 61 2.92 1.27 -8.49
C ARG A 61 3.33 0.73 -9.86
N LEU A 62 4.34 -0.13 -9.88
CA LEU A 62 4.93 -0.70 -11.08
C LEU A 62 4.70 -2.21 -11.13
N ARG A 63 4.40 -2.74 -12.31
CA ARG A 63 4.19 -4.18 -12.52
C ARG A 63 5.07 -4.66 -13.66
N ARG A 64 5.45 -5.93 -13.60
CA ARG A 64 6.25 -6.55 -14.65
C ARG A 64 5.42 -6.78 -15.91
N GLU A 65 5.99 -6.48 -17.06
CA GLU A 65 5.40 -6.76 -18.35
C GLU A 65 5.10 -8.27 -18.49
N GLY A 66 4.01 -8.59 -19.20
CA GLY A 66 3.53 -9.96 -19.37
C GLY A 66 2.80 -10.56 -18.16
N HIS A 67 2.93 -9.99 -16.95
CA HIS A 67 2.33 -10.51 -15.72
C HIS A 67 1.20 -9.61 -15.19
N ILE A 68 0.45 -8.98 -16.10
CA ILE A 68 -0.50 -7.91 -15.73
C ILE A 68 -1.97 -8.33 -15.78
N ASN A 69 -2.30 -9.53 -16.26
CA ASN A 69 -3.69 -9.96 -16.45
C ASN A 69 -4.19 -10.95 -15.38
N GLY A 70 -3.35 -11.29 -14.40
CA GLY A 70 -3.73 -12.19 -13.30
C GLY A 70 -4.78 -11.54 -12.39
N GLN A 71 -5.57 -12.34 -11.66
CA GLN A 71 -6.50 -11.81 -10.66
C GLN A 71 -5.75 -11.09 -9.54
N GLU A 72 -4.64 -11.67 -9.11
CA GLU A 72 -3.64 -11.12 -8.21
C GLU A 72 -2.31 -10.99 -8.95
N VAL A 73 -1.71 -9.79 -8.91
CA VAL A 73 -0.48 -9.46 -9.65
C VAL A 73 0.54 -8.86 -8.68
N PRO A 74 1.73 -9.45 -8.54
CA PRO A 74 2.84 -8.84 -7.81
C PRO A 74 3.22 -7.48 -8.40
N GLU A 75 3.46 -6.50 -7.53
CA GLU A 75 3.84 -5.15 -7.93
C GLU A 75 4.87 -4.54 -6.99
N ILE A 76 5.64 -3.58 -7.50
CA ILE A 76 6.55 -2.74 -6.71
C ILE A 76 5.85 -1.42 -6.45
N ILE A 77 5.81 -1.01 -5.19
CA ILE A 77 5.37 0.31 -4.76
C ILE A 77 6.62 1.15 -4.51
N LEU A 78 6.88 2.09 -5.41
CA LEU A 78 7.98 3.03 -5.31
C LEU A 78 7.50 4.32 -4.62
N LEU A 79 8.15 4.70 -3.54
CA LEU A 79 7.93 5.96 -2.84
C LEU A 79 9.15 6.84 -2.92
N ASN A 80 8.94 8.13 -3.13
CA ASN A 80 10.02 9.10 -3.09
C ASN A 80 9.49 10.51 -2.74
N SER A 81 10.40 11.41 -2.39
CA SER A 81 10.18 12.86 -2.30
C SER A 81 11.45 13.59 -2.68
N HIS A 82 11.31 14.80 -3.23
CA HIS A 82 12.43 15.68 -3.56
C HIS A 82 12.62 16.83 -2.55
N ASP A 83 11.75 16.92 -1.52
CA ASP A 83 11.89 17.82 -0.38
C ASP A 83 12.51 17.14 0.86
N GLY A 84 12.85 15.85 0.75
CA GLY A 84 13.46 15.04 1.80
C GLY A 84 12.51 14.62 2.92
N SER A 85 11.19 14.73 2.71
CA SER A 85 10.17 14.16 3.60
C SER A 85 10.09 12.62 3.52
N SER A 86 10.74 12.02 2.52
CA SER A 86 10.82 10.59 2.26
C SER A 86 12.09 10.23 1.50
N SER A 87 12.72 9.12 1.87
CA SER A 87 13.72 8.45 1.03
C SER A 87 13.04 7.72 -0.13
N TYR A 88 13.85 7.23 -1.07
CA TYR A 88 13.42 6.17 -1.96
C TYR A 88 13.06 4.94 -1.13
N GLN A 89 11.88 4.37 -1.39
CA GLN A 89 11.46 3.09 -0.81
C GLN A 89 10.86 2.22 -1.89
N MET A 90 11.23 0.96 -1.91
CA MET A 90 10.62 -0.06 -2.75
C MET A 90 9.94 -1.08 -1.85
N ILE A 91 8.63 -1.20 -1.99
CA ILE A 91 7.81 -2.06 -1.15
C ILE A 91 7.11 -3.08 -2.06
N PRO A 92 7.28 -4.39 -1.85
CA PRO A 92 6.48 -5.37 -2.57
C PRO A 92 5.01 -5.25 -2.17
N GLY A 93 4.15 -5.49 -3.15
CA GLY A 93 2.71 -5.53 -2.97
C GLY A 93 2.08 -6.53 -3.91
N ILE A 94 0.79 -6.76 -3.71
CA ILE A 94 -0.07 -7.49 -4.65
C ILE A 94 -1.19 -6.56 -5.06
N PHE A 95 -1.38 -6.39 -6.37
CA PHE A 95 -2.56 -5.76 -6.92
C PHE A 95 -3.63 -6.80 -7.17
N ARG A 96 -4.89 -6.49 -6.81
CA ARG A 96 -6.03 -7.33 -7.15
C ARG A 96 -7.02 -6.58 -8.03
N PHE A 97 -7.26 -7.11 -9.23
CA PHE A 97 -8.08 -6.44 -10.24
C PHE A 97 -9.51 -6.22 -9.81
N VAL A 98 -10.11 -7.23 -9.16
CA VAL A 98 -11.53 -7.23 -8.80
C VAL A 98 -11.89 -6.03 -7.91
N CYS A 99 -11.00 -5.64 -7.00
CA CYS A 99 -11.22 -4.50 -6.11
C CYS A 99 -10.63 -3.19 -6.62
N THR A 100 -9.80 -3.22 -7.67
CA THR A 100 -8.91 -2.11 -8.06
C THR A 100 -8.13 -1.52 -6.88
N ASN A 101 -7.96 -2.30 -5.81
CA ASN A 101 -7.15 -1.92 -4.67
C ASN A 101 -5.80 -2.58 -4.82
N GLY A 102 -4.75 -1.78 -4.62
CA GLY A 102 -3.42 -2.30 -4.48
C GLY A 102 -3.10 -2.54 -3.01
N LEU A 103 -2.49 -3.70 -2.72
CA LEU A 103 -2.07 -4.10 -1.38
C LEU A 103 -0.62 -3.73 -1.15
N VAL A 104 -0.24 -3.61 0.11
CA VAL A 104 1.15 -3.39 0.53
C VAL A 104 1.52 -4.53 1.47
N CYS A 105 2.57 -5.27 1.14
CA CYS A 105 3.08 -6.31 2.02
C CYS A 105 3.88 -5.64 3.16
N GLY A 106 3.71 -6.16 4.38
CA GLY A 106 4.28 -5.60 5.61
C GLY A 106 5.81 -5.59 5.64
N ASN A 107 6.37 -5.06 6.73
CA ASN A 107 7.83 -4.96 6.96
C ASN A 107 8.58 -6.32 6.91
N ASN A 108 7.87 -7.45 6.89
CA ASN A 108 8.47 -8.79 6.84
C ASN A 108 8.94 -9.20 5.44
N PHE A 109 8.48 -8.52 4.38
CA PHE A 109 8.80 -8.88 3.00
C PHE A 109 9.71 -7.86 2.32
N GLY A 110 10.90 -7.60 2.87
CA GLY A 110 11.97 -6.93 2.12
C GLY A 110 11.63 -5.53 1.60
N GLU A 111 11.10 -4.65 2.45
CA GLU A 111 11.10 -3.21 2.13
C GLU A 111 12.54 -2.73 2.01
N ILE A 112 12.86 -2.13 0.87
CA ILE A 112 14.20 -1.59 0.59
C ILE A 112 14.14 -0.09 0.68
N ARG A 113 15.08 0.50 1.42
CA ARG A 113 15.22 1.95 1.56
C ARG A 113 16.55 2.39 0.99
N VAL A 114 16.49 3.22 -0.05
CA VAL A 114 17.68 3.80 -0.66
C VAL A 114 17.83 5.24 -0.16
N PRO A 115 18.92 5.56 0.57
CA PRO A 115 19.17 6.92 1.01
C PRO A 115 19.46 7.83 -0.18
N HIS A 116 19.14 9.12 -0.09
CA HIS A 116 19.47 10.13 -1.11
C HIS A 116 20.96 10.52 -1.08
N LYS A 117 21.86 9.53 -1.16
CA LYS A 117 23.31 9.69 -1.07
C LYS A 117 24.03 8.60 -1.88
N GLY A 118 25.04 9.01 -2.66
CA GLY A 118 25.89 8.09 -3.44
C GLY A 118 25.23 7.66 -4.75
N ASP A 119 25.58 6.46 -5.24
CA ASP A 119 24.95 5.90 -6.44
C ASP A 119 23.54 5.38 -6.13
N ILE A 120 22.57 6.30 -6.20
CA ILE A 120 21.17 5.98 -5.95
C ILE A 120 20.60 5.12 -7.09
N VAL A 121 21.02 5.32 -8.35
CA VAL A 121 20.47 4.57 -9.49
C VAL A 121 20.83 3.10 -9.37
N GLY A 122 22.10 2.79 -9.14
CA GLY A 122 22.56 1.41 -8.92
C GLY A 122 21.82 0.75 -7.76
N GLN A 123 21.77 1.42 -6.60
CA GLN A 123 21.07 0.89 -5.42
C GLN A 123 19.57 0.68 -5.63
N VAL A 124 18.90 1.53 -6.41
CA VAL A 124 17.47 1.33 -6.72
C VAL A 124 17.26 0.17 -7.69
N ILE A 125 18.16 -0.02 -8.66
CA ILE A 125 18.10 -1.18 -9.57
C ILE A 125 18.35 -2.47 -8.80
N GLU A 126 19.40 -2.53 -7.98
CA GLU A 126 19.68 -3.66 -7.08
C GLU A 126 18.48 -3.94 -6.17
N GLY A 127 17.89 -2.89 -5.61
CA GLY A 127 16.67 -2.99 -4.82
C GLY A 127 15.48 -3.59 -5.60
N ALA A 128 15.32 -3.25 -6.88
CA ALA A 128 14.27 -3.84 -7.71
C ALA A 128 14.46 -5.36 -7.88
N TYR A 129 15.70 -5.81 -8.07
CA TYR A 129 16.04 -7.23 -8.17
C TYR A 129 15.83 -7.97 -6.84
N GLU A 130 16.20 -7.36 -5.72
CA GLU A 130 15.92 -7.92 -4.40
C GLU A 130 14.41 -8.08 -4.15
N VAL A 131 13.61 -7.07 -4.51
CA VAL A 131 12.14 -7.14 -4.40
C VAL A 131 11.56 -8.25 -5.29
N LEU A 132 12.13 -8.49 -6.48
CA LEU A 132 11.71 -9.61 -7.33
C LEU A 132 11.88 -10.96 -6.63
N GLY A 133 12.99 -11.18 -5.94
CA GLY A 133 13.21 -12.41 -5.16
C GLY A 133 12.25 -12.58 -3.98
N VAL A 134 11.52 -11.53 -3.61
CA VAL A 134 10.51 -11.55 -2.55
C VAL A 134 9.11 -11.88 -3.08
N PHE A 135 8.85 -11.66 -4.37
CA PHE A 135 7.52 -11.87 -4.96
C PHE A 135 7.03 -13.32 -4.85
N ASP A 136 7.91 -14.31 -5.01
CA ASP A 136 7.55 -15.71 -4.85
C ASP A 136 7.04 -15.96 -3.42
N LYS A 137 7.77 -15.47 -2.41
CA LYS A 137 7.36 -15.61 -1.00
C LYS A 137 6.05 -14.90 -0.68
N VAL A 138 5.79 -13.75 -1.30
CA VAL A 138 4.53 -13.03 -1.12
C VAL A 138 3.38 -13.81 -1.77
N THR A 139 3.61 -14.39 -2.94
CA THR A 139 2.64 -15.22 -3.66
C THR A 139 2.35 -16.50 -2.89
N ASP A 140 3.37 -17.19 -2.39
CA ASP A 140 3.21 -18.39 -1.55
C ASP A 140 2.42 -18.09 -0.28
N ASN A 141 2.69 -16.95 0.37
CA ASN A 141 1.94 -16.54 1.56
C ASN A 141 0.48 -16.25 1.22
N MET A 142 0.22 -15.59 0.09
CA MET A 142 -1.14 -15.39 -0.41
C MET A 142 -1.86 -16.72 -0.63
N GLU A 143 -1.25 -17.66 -1.34
CA GLU A 143 -1.86 -18.98 -1.60
C GLU A 143 -2.10 -19.75 -0.30
N ALA A 144 -1.14 -19.74 0.63
CA ALA A 144 -1.35 -20.34 1.96
C ALA A 144 -2.49 -19.68 2.74
N MET A 145 -2.68 -18.35 2.65
CA MET A 145 -3.82 -17.67 3.27
C MET A 145 -5.16 -18.05 2.62
N LYS A 146 -5.20 -18.38 1.32
CA LYS A 146 -6.42 -18.84 0.63
C LYS A 146 -6.86 -20.23 1.10
N GLU A 147 -5.94 -21.06 1.58
CA GLU A 147 -6.27 -22.41 2.10
C GLU A 147 -6.88 -22.36 3.51
N ILE A 148 -6.62 -21.30 4.28
CA ILE A 148 -7.08 -21.15 5.66
C ILE A 148 -8.50 -20.60 5.71
N HIS A 149 -9.46 -21.43 6.07
CA HIS A 149 -10.85 -21.03 6.25
C HIS A 149 -11.11 -20.42 7.63
N LEU A 150 -11.81 -19.28 7.66
CA LEU A 150 -12.23 -18.61 8.88
C LEU A 150 -13.72 -18.83 9.15
N ASN A 151 -14.04 -19.23 10.38
CA ASN A 151 -15.41 -19.25 10.87
C ASN A 151 -15.92 -17.82 11.15
N SER A 152 -17.18 -17.69 11.56
CA SER A 152 -17.80 -16.37 11.79
C SER A 152 -17.09 -15.57 12.89
N ASP A 153 -16.73 -16.23 14.00
CA ASP A 153 -16.08 -15.58 15.15
C ASP A 153 -14.65 -15.15 14.81
N GLU A 154 -13.94 -15.95 14.03
CA GLU A 154 -12.59 -15.64 13.54
C GLU A 154 -12.60 -14.45 12.56
N GLN A 155 -13.58 -14.38 11.64
CA GLN A 155 -13.77 -13.21 10.78
C GLN A 155 -14.08 -11.96 11.59
N HIS A 156 -14.98 -12.08 12.59
CA HIS A 156 -15.32 -10.98 13.48
C HIS A 156 -14.10 -10.50 14.28
N LEU A 157 -13.27 -11.42 14.79
CA LEU A 157 -12.03 -11.10 15.50
C LEU A 157 -11.03 -10.38 14.60
N PHE A 158 -10.87 -10.83 13.35
CA PHE A 158 -10.03 -10.16 12.35
C PHE A 158 -10.50 -8.71 12.14
N GLY A 159 -11.82 -8.52 11.93
CA GLY A 159 -12.42 -7.20 11.78
C GLY A 159 -12.16 -6.32 13.01
N ARG A 160 -12.33 -6.84 14.22
CA ARG A 160 -12.06 -6.10 15.46
C ARG A 160 -10.61 -5.64 15.55
N ALA A 161 -9.66 -6.53 15.30
CA ALA A 161 -8.23 -6.21 15.28
C ALA A 161 -7.91 -5.11 14.25
N ALA A 162 -8.52 -5.18 13.07
CA ALA A 162 -8.37 -4.18 12.02
C ALA A 162 -8.93 -2.80 12.41
N LEU A 163 -10.07 -2.74 13.10
CA LEU A 163 -10.63 -1.47 13.60
C LEU A 163 -9.74 -0.83 14.66
N MET A 164 -9.17 -1.63 15.57
CA MET A 164 -8.22 -1.14 16.57
C MET A 164 -7.00 -0.48 15.92
N VAL A 165 -6.46 -1.04 14.83
CA VAL A 165 -5.34 -0.45 14.09
C VAL A 165 -5.70 0.92 13.45
N ARG A 166 -6.96 1.09 13.05
CA ARG A 166 -7.40 2.30 12.34
C ARG A 166 -7.80 3.42 13.27
N TYR A 167 -8.53 3.12 14.33
CA TYR A 167 -9.16 4.10 15.19
C TYR A 167 -8.52 4.20 16.58
N GLU A 168 -7.69 3.23 16.97
CA GLU A 168 -6.97 3.10 18.25
C GLU A 168 -7.88 2.96 19.49
N ASP A 169 -9.09 3.51 19.43
CA ASP A 169 -10.07 3.59 20.50
C ASP A 169 -11.43 3.08 19.99
N GLU A 170 -11.96 2.07 20.67
CA GLU A 170 -13.27 1.48 20.35
C GLU A 170 -14.40 2.54 20.44
N ASN A 171 -14.30 3.51 21.36
CA ASN A 171 -15.32 4.57 21.49
C ASN A 171 -15.33 5.55 20.31
N LYS A 172 -14.21 5.65 19.58
CA LYS A 172 -14.07 6.50 18.39
C LYS A 172 -14.34 5.74 17.09
N THR A 173 -14.55 4.43 17.19
CA THR A 173 -14.77 3.56 16.04
C THR A 173 -16.22 3.69 15.57
N PRO A 174 -16.46 4.23 14.36
CA PRO A 174 -17.83 4.55 13.95
C PRO A 174 -18.60 3.37 13.37
N VAL A 175 -17.96 2.23 13.14
CA VAL A 175 -18.51 1.06 12.44
C VAL A 175 -18.14 -0.23 13.16
N THR A 176 -18.94 -1.28 12.99
CA THR A 176 -18.70 -2.56 13.65
C THR A 176 -17.80 -3.48 12.82
N PRO A 177 -17.21 -4.53 13.42
CA PRO A 177 -16.48 -5.56 12.68
C PRO A 177 -17.31 -6.19 11.56
N GLU A 178 -18.59 -6.47 11.79
CA GLU A 178 -19.51 -7.03 10.79
C GLU A 178 -19.60 -6.15 9.55
N GLN A 179 -19.63 -4.84 9.73
CA GLN A 179 -19.74 -3.90 8.61
C GLN A 179 -18.49 -3.92 7.71
N ILE A 180 -17.30 -4.14 8.27
CA ILE A 180 -16.05 -4.12 7.50
C ILE A 180 -15.68 -5.49 6.93
N ILE A 181 -16.16 -6.59 7.50
CA ILE A 181 -16.02 -7.94 6.91
C ILE A 181 -17.09 -8.23 5.86
N THR A 182 -18.13 -7.40 5.76
CA THR A 182 -19.17 -7.57 4.75
C THR A 182 -18.60 -7.27 3.36
N PRO A 183 -18.70 -8.21 2.40
CA PRO A 183 -18.19 -7.99 1.05
C PRO A 183 -18.97 -6.88 0.33
N ARG A 184 -18.26 -6.09 -0.47
CA ARG A 184 -18.88 -5.10 -1.36
C ARG A 184 -19.47 -5.72 -2.64
N ARG A 185 -19.06 -6.95 -2.97
CA ARG A 185 -19.42 -7.66 -4.21
C ARG A 185 -19.46 -9.17 -4.00
N ARG A 186 -20.00 -9.92 -4.96
CA ARG A 186 -20.24 -11.38 -4.79
C ARG A 186 -18.96 -12.20 -4.86
N GLU A 187 -17.98 -11.73 -5.62
CA GLU A 187 -16.68 -12.36 -5.86
C GLU A 187 -15.82 -12.44 -4.58
N ASP A 188 -16.15 -11.64 -3.56
CA ASP A 188 -15.45 -11.59 -2.28
C ASP A 188 -16.18 -12.33 -1.16
N LYS A 189 -17.12 -13.23 -1.49
CA LYS A 189 -17.92 -13.96 -0.48
C LYS A 189 -17.18 -15.11 0.21
N GLN A 190 -16.03 -15.53 -0.31
CA GLN A 190 -15.26 -16.61 0.29
C GLN A 190 -14.80 -16.24 1.71
N ASN A 191 -14.79 -17.23 2.60
CA ASN A 191 -14.45 -17.07 4.00
C ASN A 191 -13.01 -17.49 4.33
N ASP A 192 -12.15 -17.64 3.33
CA ASP A 192 -10.72 -17.82 3.56
C ASP A 192 -10.08 -16.53 4.13
N LEU A 193 -8.92 -16.69 4.76
CA LEU A 193 -8.19 -15.60 5.43
C LEU A 193 -7.80 -14.51 4.44
N TRP A 194 -7.35 -14.87 3.23
CA TRP A 194 -6.99 -13.92 2.19
C TRP A 194 -8.20 -13.06 1.81
N THR A 195 -9.32 -13.66 1.42
CA THR A 195 -10.54 -12.95 1.02
C THR A 195 -11.12 -12.14 2.17
N THR A 196 -11.06 -12.63 3.41
CA THR A 196 -11.48 -11.87 4.61
C THR A 196 -10.65 -10.61 4.80
N TRP A 197 -9.33 -10.74 4.76
CA TRP A 197 -8.41 -9.61 4.85
C TRP A 197 -8.68 -8.57 3.76
N GLN A 198 -8.91 -9.02 2.53
CA GLN A 198 -9.20 -8.16 1.39
C GLN A 198 -10.49 -7.34 1.56
N ARG A 199 -11.56 -7.98 2.04
CA ARG A 199 -12.83 -7.29 2.33
C ARG A 199 -12.63 -6.18 3.36
N VAL A 200 -11.92 -6.49 4.43
CA VAL A 200 -11.61 -5.54 5.51
C VAL A 200 -10.75 -4.40 5.00
N GLN A 201 -9.67 -4.70 4.27
CA GLN A 201 -8.80 -3.70 3.65
C GLN A 201 -9.61 -2.75 2.78
N GLU A 202 -10.44 -3.27 1.88
CA GLU A 202 -11.21 -2.45 0.96
C GLU A 202 -12.18 -1.53 1.68
N ASN A 203 -12.93 -2.08 2.64
CA ASN A 203 -13.87 -1.32 3.43
C ASN A 203 -13.19 -0.22 4.23
N MET A 204 -11.97 -0.47 4.69
CA MET A 204 -11.18 0.51 5.40
C MET A 204 -10.64 1.60 4.48
N ILE A 205 -10.00 1.24 3.37
CA ILE A 205 -9.39 2.20 2.46
C ILE A 205 -10.45 3.05 1.75
N LYS A 206 -11.50 2.44 1.18
CA LYS A 206 -12.52 3.19 0.43
C LYS A 206 -13.46 3.99 1.34
N GLY A 207 -13.67 3.54 2.58
CA GLY A 207 -14.63 4.16 3.49
C GLY A 207 -16.06 4.15 2.91
N GLY A 208 -16.86 5.15 3.27
CA GLY A 208 -18.25 5.30 2.81
C GLY A 208 -19.27 4.44 3.56
N LEU A 209 -18.84 3.70 4.60
CA LEU A 209 -19.73 2.91 5.44
C LEU A 209 -20.50 3.83 6.40
N SER A 210 -21.81 3.61 6.49
CA SER A 210 -22.66 4.31 7.47
C SER A 210 -22.31 3.86 8.88
N GLY A 211 -22.21 4.81 9.80
CA GLY A 211 -21.79 4.56 11.18
C GLY A 211 -22.30 5.61 12.16
N ARG A 212 -21.86 5.52 13.41
CA ARG A 212 -22.17 6.52 14.45
C ARG A 212 -20.89 7.10 15.05
N SER A 213 -20.82 8.40 15.27
CA SER A 213 -19.68 9.02 15.96
C SER A 213 -19.65 8.61 17.44
N ALA A 214 -18.54 8.92 18.13
CA ALA A 214 -18.45 8.81 19.60
C ALA A 214 -19.58 9.55 20.33
N SER A 215 -20.11 10.62 19.73
CA SER A 215 -21.26 11.39 20.22
C SER A 215 -22.63 10.86 19.76
N GLY A 216 -22.68 9.67 19.15
CA GLY A 216 -23.91 9.01 18.68
C GLY A 216 -24.52 9.57 17.39
N LYS A 217 -23.90 10.58 16.75
CA LYS A 217 -24.43 11.18 15.51
C LYS A 217 -24.18 10.28 14.31
N ASN A 218 -25.13 10.23 13.38
CA ASN A 218 -24.95 9.55 12.10
C ASN A 218 -23.75 10.13 11.35
N THR A 219 -22.90 9.25 10.83
CA THR A 219 -21.69 9.60 10.08
C THR A 219 -21.42 8.59 8.98
N ARG A 220 -20.43 8.90 8.13
CA ARG A 220 -19.86 7.94 7.18
C ARG A 220 -18.35 7.84 7.40
N THR A 221 -17.81 6.63 7.28
CA THR A 221 -16.35 6.43 7.31
C THR A 221 -15.71 7.19 6.16
N ARG A 222 -14.58 7.87 6.44
CA ARG A 222 -13.83 8.59 5.41
C ARG A 222 -12.93 7.63 4.65
N ALA A 223 -12.71 7.89 3.37
CA ALA A 223 -11.68 7.20 2.61
C ALA A 223 -10.28 7.57 3.13
N ILE A 224 -9.33 6.65 3.01
CA ILE A 224 -7.91 6.92 3.24
C ILE A 224 -7.31 7.39 1.92
N THR A 225 -6.95 8.68 1.87
CA THR A 225 -6.47 9.31 0.63
C THR A 225 -5.00 9.73 0.69
N GLY A 226 -4.37 9.63 1.85
CA GLY A 226 -2.96 9.98 2.05
C GLY A 226 -2.06 8.76 1.90
N ILE A 227 -0.92 8.94 1.24
CA ILE A 227 0.09 7.89 1.00
C ILE A 227 0.50 7.19 2.30
N ASP A 228 0.88 7.96 3.32
CA ASP A 228 1.36 7.40 4.60
C ASP A 228 0.26 6.63 5.35
N GLY A 229 -0.97 7.13 5.30
CA GLY A 229 -2.12 6.46 5.89
C GLY A 229 -2.46 5.14 5.18
N ASP A 230 -2.38 5.14 3.85
CA ASP A 230 -2.61 3.94 3.02
C ASP A 230 -1.56 2.86 3.32
N ILE A 231 -0.27 3.21 3.26
CA ILE A 231 0.83 2.27 3.55
C ILE A 231 0.73 1.73 4.97
N ARG A 232 0.51 2.60 5.97
CA ARG A 232 0.42 2.20 7.39
C ARG A 232 -0.68 1.17 7.60
N ILE A 233 -1.89 1.42 7.07
CA ILE A 233 -3.01 0.51 7.22
C ILE A 233 -2.77 -0.80 6.49
N ASN A 234 -2.32 -0.77 5.23
CA ASN A 234 -2.07 -2.01 4.49
C ASN A 234 -1.01 -2.89 5.19
N LYS A 235 0.10 -2.30 5.64
CA LYS A 235 1.14 -3.03 6.37
C LYS A 235 0.63 -3.64 7.66
N ALA A 236 -0.16 -2.89 8.43
CA ALA A 236 -0.69 -3.37 9.70
C ALA A 236 -1.71 -4.51 9.49
N LEU A 237 -2.58 -4.38 8.48
CA LEU A 237 -3.53 -5.45 8.14
C LEU A 237 -2.82 -6.71 7.63
N TRP A 238 -1.75 -6.56 6.86
CA TRP A 238 -0.90 -7.68 6.46
C TRP A 238 -0.32 -8.42 7.67
N VAL A 239 0.23 -7.68 8.63
CA VAL A 239 0.77 -8.28 9.87
C VAL A 239 -0.32 -9.03 10.63
N ILE A 240 -1.53 -8.47 10.75
CA ILE A 240 -2.68 -9.17 11.37
C ILE A 240 -2.96 -10.48 10.64
N ALA A 241 -3.05 -10.45 9.30
CA ALA A 241 -3.28 -11.65 8.50
C ALA A 241 -2.17 -12.70 8.68
N GLU A 242 -0.91 -12.30 8.74
CA GLU A 242 0.18 -13.23 9.04
C GLU A 242 0.08 -13.86 10.43
N GLN A 243 -0.36 -13.12 11.45
CA GLN A 243 -0.57 -13.70 12.78
C GLN A 243 -1.71 -14.72 12.78
N PHE A 244 -2.82 -14.43 12.10
CA PHE A 244 -3.90 -15.40 11.92
C PHE A 244 -3.43 -16.65 11.16
N ARG A 245 -2.63 -16.46 10.11
CA ARG A 245 -2.03 -17.57 9.36
C ARG A 245 -1.20 -18.46 10.29
N LYS A 246 -0.28 -17.87 11.07
CA LYS A 246 0.58 -18.59 12.03
C LYS A 246 -0.20 -19.29 13.14
N TRP A 247 -1.31 -18.72 13.58
CA TRP A 247 -2.16 -19.32 14.61
C TRP A 247 -2.95 -20.53 14.10
N LYS A 248 -3.29 -20.54 12.81
CA LYS A 248 -4.14 -21.56 12.16
C LYS A 248 -3.36 -22.66 11.41
N SER A 249 -2.08 -22.41 11.11
CA SER A 249 -1.16 -23.38 10.50
C SER A 249 -0.61 -24.33 11.57
#